data_AF-A0AB36GWT3-F1
#
_entry.id   AF-A0AB36GWT3-F1
#
_cell.length_a   1.000
_cell.length_b   1.000
_cell.length_c   1.000
_cell.angle_alpha   90.00
_cell.angle_beta   90.00
_cell.angle_gamma   90.00
#
_symmetry.space_group_name_H-M   'P 1'
#
loop_
_entity.id
_entity.type
_entity.pdbx_description
1 polymer ?
#
loop_
_entity_poly.entity_id
_entity_poly.type
_entity_poly.pdbx_seq_one_letter_code
_entity_poly.pdbx_strand_id
1 'polypeptide(L)'
;MTPRGSSSRGNYRGQRANKTLDNAWRTVDPAPVIMLHGSEEYFASRARERLRTAFYSTYPNADLVTINASTYTAGELTLLASPSLFGTAKIIDADNVATMSEDFLNDVLSYIAAPESDIMLIMQHSGGNRGKKLIDAIRKNHVLIPCKPLKAEREKTEFVTSEFREAKRTIDPGALRLLVAATNDTAELASACAQLQADIAGNITEEIVNRYYGGRTEVTAFRVGDAAVTGNAAEALRLLRHALATGTEPIPLLGALAMRIRNIARVHHVRASAQELAREVGMAPWQVEQAQRDGRRFTGEQIARIVQLLADADAQLKGEGLDPVYAVERAVLAIALPHNRS
;
A
#
# COMPACT_ATOMS: atom_id res chain seq x y z
N MET A 1 -14.81 -52.09 -9.85
CA MET A 1 -15.24 -50.90 -9.08
C MET A 1 -14.06 -49.94 -9.01
N THR A 2 -14.05 -48.94 -9.88
CA THR A 2 -13.02 -47.91 -10.01
C THR A 2 -13.64 -46.57 -9.61
N PRO A 3 -13.07 -45.78 -8.70
CA PRO A 3 -13.62 -44.48 -8.40
C PRO A 3 -13.15 -43.45 -9.44
N ARG A 4 -14.14 -42.73 -9.99
CA ARG A 4 -13.98 -41.59 -10.90
C ARG A 4 -13.33 -40.43 -10.15
N GLY A 5 -12.14 -40.01 -10.55
CA GLY A 5 -11.55 -38.74 -10.15
C GLY A 5 -12.22 -37.58 -10.90
N SER A 6 -12.96 -36.74 -10.18
CA SER A 6 -13.48 -35.46 -10.68
C SER A 6 -12.37 -34.41 -10.62
N SER A 7 -11.65 -34.23 -11.72
CA SER A 7 -10.68 -33.14 -11.91
C SER A 7 -11.42 -31.83 -12.22
N SER A 8 -11.64 -31.03 -11.18
CA SER A 8 -12.09 -29.64 -11.32
C SER A 8 -10.94 -28.78 -11.84
N ARG A 9 -10.78 -28.72 -13.18
CA ARG A 9 -9.95 -27.70 -13.84
C ARG A 9 -10.64 -26.34 -13.72
N GLY A 10 -10.30 -25.59 -12.68
CA GLY A 10 -10.68 -24.20 -12.49
C GLY A 10 -10.02 -23.32 -13.55
N ASN A 11 -10.76 -23.01 -14.61
CA ASN A 11 -10.37 -22.13 -15.69
C ASN A 11 -10.43 -20.67 -15.18
N TYR A 12 -9.30 -20.08 -14.76
CA TYR A 12 -9.23 -18.65 -14.43
C TYR A 12 -9.26 -17.79 -15.71
N ARG A 13 -10.41 -17.79 -16.39
CA ARG A 13 -10.76 -16.82 -17.42
C ARG A 13 -11.69 -15.76 -16.81
N GLY A 14 -11.09 -14.60 -16.48
CA GLY A 14 -11.75 -13.29 -16.43
C GLY A 14 -12.93 -13.12 -15.49
N GLN A 15 -12.69 -12.52 -14.33
CA GLN A 15 -13.70 -11.66 -13.69
C GLN A 15 -13.30 -10.20 -13.88
N ARG A 16 -13.94 -9.57 -14.87
CA ARG A 16 -14.11 -8.11 -14.91
C ARG A 16 -15.11 -7.74 -13.81
N ALA A 17 -14.61 -7.38 -12.66
CA ALA A 17 -15.27 -6.49 -11.72
C ALA A 17 -14.28 -5.37 -11.38
N ASN A 18 -14.78 -4.16 -11.26
CA ASN A 18 -14.08 -2.88 -11.15
C ASN A 18 -13.25 -2.74 -9.85
N LYS A 19 -12.33 -3.67 -9.57
CA LYS A 19 -11.38 -3.59 -8.44
C LYS A 19 -10.11 -2.91 -8.91
N THR A 20 -9.78 -1.79 -8.27
CA THR A 20 -8.57 -1.02 -8.58
C THR A 20 -7.34 -1.71 -7.99
N LEU A 21 -7.53 -2.46 -6.89
CA LEU A 21 -6.53 -3.30 -6.25
C LEU A 21 -6.52 -4.73 -6.81
N ASP A 22 -5.35 -5.19 -7.26
CA ASP A 22 -5.13 -6.61 -7.55
C ASP A 22 -5.01 -7.39 -6.24
N ASN A 23 -6.01 -8.22 -5.97
CA ASN A 23 -6.13 -9.01 -4.75
C ASN A 23 -5.77 -10.48 -4.98
N ALA A 24 -5.14 -10.84 -6.10
CA ALA A 24 -4.81 -12.22 -6.43
C ALA A 24 -4.00 -12.91 -5.31
N TRP A 25 -3.15 -12.17 -4.59
CA TRP A 25 -2.38 -12.68 -3.45
C TRP A 25 -3.25 -13.19 -2.29
N ARG A 26 -4.48 -12.69 -2.13
CA ARG A 26 -5.41 -13.13 -1.08
C ARG A 26 -6.15 -14.42 -1.42
N THR A 27 -6.28 -14.74 -2.71
CA THR A 27 -7.13 -15.83 -3.21
C THR A 27 -6.37 -16.87 -4.02
N VAL A 28 -5.04 -16.75 -4.11
CA VAL A 28 -4.24 -17.71 -4.86
C VAL A 28 -4.30 -19.10 -4.23
N ASP A 29 -4.34 -20.12 -5.08
CA ASP A 29 -4.26 -21.53 -4.71
C ASP A 29 -2.94 -22.13 -5.21
N PRO A 30 -2.44 -23.22 -4.59
CA PRO A 30 -1.22 -23.89 -5.03
C PRO A 30 -1.26 -24.32 -6.50
N ALA A 31 -0.14 -24.13 -7.19
CA ALA A 31 0.09 -24.53 -8.58
C ALA A 31 1.57 -24.90 -8.75
N PRO A 32 1.93 -25.74 -9.75
CA PRO A 32 3.32 -26.20 -9.90
C PRO A 32 4.36 -25.10 -10.05
N VAL A 33 3.97 -23.98 -10.67
CA VAL A 33 4.85 -22.82 -10.89
C VAL A 33 4.10 -21.53 -10.62
N ILE A 34 4.64 -20.73 -9.70
CA ILE A 34 4.07 -19.45 -9.28
C ILE A 34 5.17 -18.40 -9.23
N MET A 35 4.89 -17.21 -9.76
CA MET A 35 5.76 -16.05 -9.62
C MET A 35 5.05 -14.92 -8.88
N LEU A 36 5.65 -14.48 -7.78
CA LEU A 36 5.31 -13.27 -7.04
C LEU A 36 6.12 -12.12 -7.65
N HIS A 37 5.46 -11.19 -8.33
CA HIS A 37 6.12 -10.15 -9.13
C HIS A 37 5.78 -8.73 -8.68
N GLY A 38 6.76 -8.01 -8.16
CA GLY A 38 6.67 -6.60 -7.80
C GLY A 38 7.38 -6.29 -6.48
N SER A 39 7.49 -5.00 -6.17
CA SER A 39 8.34 -4.50 -5.08
C SER A 39 7.65 -4.45 -3.72
N GLU A 40 6.38 -4.85 -3.61
CA GLU A 40 5.65 -4.87 -2.35
C GLU A 40 5.85 -6.20 -1.62
N GLU A 41 6.79 -6.19 -0.68
CA GLU A 41 7.19 -7.38 0.09
C GLU A 41 6.05 -7.95 0.92
N TYR A 42 5.19 -7.07 1.47
CA TYR A 42 4.07 -7.51 2.29
C TYR A 42 3.13 -8.45 1.49
N PHE A 43 2.79 -8.10 0.25
CA PHE A 43 1.94 -8.95 -0.59
C PHE A 43 2.62 -10.26 -0.99
N ALA A 44 3.92 -10.21 -1.30
CA ALA A 44 4.69 -11.40 -1.64
C ALA A 44 4.74 -12.38 -0.46
N SER A 45 5.08 -11.89 0.74
CA SER A 45 5.13 -12.67 1.96
C SER A 45 3.78 -13.31 2.30
N ARG A 46 2.68 -12.54 2.24
CA ARG A 46 1.32 -13.06 2.50
C ARG A 46 0.88 -14.10 1.47
N ALA A 47 1.18 -13.90 0.19
CA ALA A 47 0.90 -14.88 -0.86
C ALA A 47 1.66 -16.18 -0.64
N ARG A 48 2.96 -16.09 -0.37
CA ARG A 48 3.84 -17.24 -0.10
C ARG A 48 3.35 -18.06 1.08
N GLU A 49 3.00 -17.41 2.19
CA GLU A 49 2.50 -18.08 3.38
C GLU A 49 1.17 -18.81 3.12
N ARG A 50 0.26 -18.16 2.39
CA ARG A 50 -1.01 -18.77 1.97
C ARG A 50 -0.77 -20.02 1.11
N LEU A 51 0.12 -19.91 0.12
CA LEU A 51 0.45 -21.00 -0.79
C LEU A 51 1.04 -22.19 -0.04
N ARG A 52 2.01 -21.93 0.85
CA ARG A 52 2.63 -22.95 1.70
C ARG A 52 1.58 -23.62 2.58
N THR A 53 0.75 -22.86 3.29
CA THR A 53 -0.30 -23.40 4.16
C THR A 53 -1.29 -24.29 3.39
N ALA A 54 -1.74 -23.84 2.21
CA ALA A 54 -2.65 -24.62 1.37
C ALA A 54 -1.99 -25.87 0.79
N PHE A 55 -0.71 -25.79 0.42
CA PHE A 55 0.06 -26.93 -0.07
C PHE A 55 0.26 -27.98 1.04
N TYR A 56 0.66 -27.56 2.24
CA TYR A 56 0.78 -28.44 3.41
C TYR A 56 -0.54 -29.10 3.82
N SER A 57 -1.68 -28.43 3.59
CA SER A 57 -2.99 -29.04 3.82
C SER A 57 -3.27 -30.22 2.88
N THR A 58 -2.67 -30.22 1.69
CA THR A 58 -2.77 -31.32 0.70
C THR A 58 -1.65 -32.34 0.87
N TYR A 59 -0.44 -31.87 1.17
CA TYR A 59 0.78 -32.65 1.33
C TYR A 59 1.45 -32.32 2.68
N PRO A 60 1.00 -32.94 3.80
CA PRO A 60 1.45 -32.57 5.14
C PRO A 60 2.96 -32.76 5.40
N ASN A 61 3.58 -33.70 4.68
CA ASN A 61 5.00 -34.04 4.83
C ASN A 61 5.87 -33.41 3.74
N ALA A 62 5.42 -32.33 3.10
CA ALA A 62 6.16 -31.71 2.02
C ALA A 62 7.48 -31.08 2.48
N ASP A 63 8.56 -31.30 1.75
CA ASP A 63 9.83 -30.65 2.06
C ASP A 63 9.84 -29.21 1.56
N LEU A 64 10.36 -28.28 2.36
CA LEU A 64 10.62 -26.90 1.94
C LEU A 64 12.11 -26.71 1.68
N VAL A 65 12.45 -26.29 0.47
CA VAL A 65 13.82 -25.95 0.07
C VAL A 65 13.84 -24.53 -0.47
N THR A 66 14.84 -23.75 -0.08
CA THR A 66 15.05 -22.40 -0.60
C THR A 66 16.30 -22.36 -1.47
N ILE A 67 16.18 -21.74 -2.64
CA ILE A 67 17.29 -21.45 -3.57
C ILE A 67 17.47 -19.94 -3.72
N ASN A 68 18.71 -19.49 -3.83
CA ASN A 68 19.03 -18.09 -4.11
C ASN A 68 19.36 -17.93 -5.58
N ALA A 69 18.50 -17.25 -6.33
CA ALA A 69 18.65 -17.11 -7.78
C ALA A 69 19.92 -16.33 -8.19
N SER A 70 20.47 -15.48 -7.33
CA SER A 70 21.64 -14.65 -7.66
C SER A 70 22.96 -15.42 -7.54
N THR A 71 23.05 -16.39 -6.63
CA THR A 71 24.21 -17.26 -6.40
C THR A 71 23.97 -18.70 -6.87
N TYR A 72 22.95 -18.89 -7.71
CA TYR A 72 22.49 -20.19 -8.16
C TYR A 72 23.54 -20.91 -9.02
N THR A 73 23.66 -22.22 -8.82
CA THR A 73 24.56 -23.08 -9.61
C THR A 73 23.78 -23.90 -10.63
N ALA A 74 24.27 -23.97 -11.87
CA ALA A 74 23.65 -24.77 -12.93
C ALA A 74 23.35 -26.21 -12.49
N GLY A 75 22.14 -26.69 -12.80
CA GLY A 75 21.64 -28.03 -12.48
C GLY A 75 20.98 -28.17 -11.09
N GLU A 76 21.08 -27.17 -10.21
CA GLU A 76 20.58 -27.25 -8.83
C GLU A 76 19.06 -27.49 -8.76
N LEU A 77 18.25 -26.74 -9.54
CA LEU A 77 16.80 -26.91 -9.64
C LEU A 77 16.44 -28.29 -10.17
N THR A 78 17.14 -28.78 -11.21
CA THR A 78 16.90 -30.11 -11.78
C THR A 78 17.15 -31.21 -10.75
N LEU A 79 18.20 -31.06 -9.93
CA LEU A 79 18.48 -31.98 -8.84
C LEU A 79 17.39 -31.94 -7.77
N LEU A 80 17.00 -30.74 -7.34
CA LEU A 80 15.97 -30.56 -6.30
C LEU A 80 14.59 -31.05 -6.75
N ALA A 81 14.26 -30.82 -8.03
CA ALA A 81 13.02 -31.20 -8.67
C ALA A 81 13.05 -32.63 -9.26
N SER A 82 14.11 -33.40 -9.00
CA SER A 82 14.18 -34.78 -9.47
C SER A 82 13.11 -35.65 -8.79
N PRO A 83 12.40 -36.51 -9.56
CA PRO A 83 11.43 -37.43 -9.00
C PRO A 83 12.12 -38.39 -8.04
N SER A 84 11.70 -38.42 -6.78
CA SER A 84 12.20 -39.38 -5.81
C SER A 84 11.23 -40.57 -5.70
N LEU A 85 11.76 -41.78 -5.82
CA LEU A 85 11.03 -43.06 -5.65
C LEU A 85 10.39 -43.21 -4.26
N PHE A 86 10.85 -42.43 -3.29
CA PHE A 86 10.31 -42.32 -1.93
C PHE A 86 10.00 -40.87 -1.56
N GLY A 87 9.92 -39.98 -2.56
CA GLY A 87 9.84 -38.54 -2.38
C GLY A 87 8.52 -38.10 -1.79
N THR A 88 8.58 -37.16 -0.85
CA THR A 88 7.44 -36.33 -0.50
C THR A 88 7.33 -35.19 -1.52
N ALA A 89 6.12 -34.66 -1.66
CA ALA A 89 5.88 -33.42 -2.41
C ALA A 89 6.83 -32.31 -1.93
N LYS A 90 7.20 -31.36 -2.78
CA LYS A 90 8.18 -30.32 -2.41
C LYS A 90 7.67 -28.92 -2.67
N ILE A 91 8.10 -28.00 -1.82
CA ILE A 91 8.02 -26.56 -2.04
C ILE A 91 9.44 -26.08 -2.31
N ILE A 92 9.67 -25.49 -3.48
CA ILE A 92 10.94 -24.86 -3.83
C ILE A 92 10.71 -23.37 -3.88
N ASP A 93 11.31 -22.63 -2.96
CA ASP A 93 11.25 -21.18 -2.91
C ASP A 93 12.50 -20.57 -3.53
N ALA A 94 12.34 -19.77 -4.57
CA ALA A 94 13.42 -19.02 -5.20
C ALA A 94 13.36 -17.54 -4.80
N ASP A 95 14.36 -17.11 -4.05
CA ASP A 95 14.55 -15.72 -3.65
C ASP A 95 15.53 -14.98 -4.58
N ASN A 96 15.53 -13.65 -4.53
CA ASN A 96 16.42 -12.77 -5.32
C ASN A 96 16.33 -12.97 -6.84
N VAL A 97 15.16 -13.35 -7.35
CA VAL A 97 14.96 -13.63 -8.77
C VAL A 97 15.20 -12.38 -9.64
N ALA A 98 15.00 -11.17 -9.09
CA ALA A 98 15.31 -9.92 -9.80
C ALA A 98 16.80 -9.75 -10.12
N THR A 99 17.70 -10.43 -9.40
CA THR A 99 19.15 -10.41 -9.63
C THR A 99 19.68 -11.78 -10.06
N MET A 100 18.81 -12.61 -10.68
CA MET A 100 19.14 -13.98 -11.09
C MET A 100 20.40 -14.09 -11.99
N SER A 101 21.12 -15.19 -11.81
CA SER A 101 22.16 -15.64 -12.74
C SER A 101 21.56 -16.12 -14.08
N GLU A 102 22.39 -16.21 -15.13
CA GLU A 102 21.97 -16.82 -16.40
C GLU A 102 21.67 -18.32 -16.24
N ASP A 103 22.39 -19.01 -15.35
CA ASP A 103 22.17 -20.43 -15.08
C ASP A 103 20.79 -20.68 -14.47
N PHE A 104 20.38 -19.84 -13.50
CA PHE A 104 19.03 -19.89 -12.94
C PHE A 104 17.97 -19.67 -14.01
N LEU A 105 18.17 -18.67 -14.86
CA LEU A 105 17.24 -18.34 -15.94
C LEU A 105 17.06 -19.53 -16.90
N ASN A 106 18.15 -20.17 -17.31
CA ASN A 106 18.12 -21.29 -18.26
C ASN A 106 17.45 -22.53 -17.65
N ASP A 107 17.82 -22.90 -16.43
CA ASP A 107 17.25 -24.08 -15.76
C ASP A 107 15.76 -23.91 -15.47
N VAL A 108 15.35 -22.74 -14.96
CA VAL A 108 13.93 -22.47 -14.71
C VAL A 108 13.15 -22.49 -16.02
N LEU A 109 13.63 -21.84 -17.09
CA LEU A 109 12.96 -21.86 -18.38
C LEU A 109 12.78 -23.28 -18.94
N SER A 110 13.76 -24.16 -18.71
CA SER A 110 13.67 -25.59 -19.04
C SER A 110 12.61 -26.30 -18.18
N TYR A 111 12.69 -26.12 -16.86
CA TYR A 111 11.78 -26.77 -15.91
C TYR A 111 10.31 -26.40 -16.13
N ILE A 112 10.00 -25.11 -16.34
CA ILE A 112 8.61 -24.64 -16.48
C ILE A 112 7.93 -25.13 -17.77
N ALA A 113 8.65 -25.75 -18.70
CA ALA A 113 8.06 -26.36 -19.89
C ALA A 113 7.26 -27.64 -19.54
N ALA A 114 7.68 -28.36 -18.50
CA ALA A 114 7.04 -29.57 -18.00
C ALA A 114 7.28 -29.73 -16.49
N PRO A 115 6.65 -28.87 -15.65
CA PRO A 115 6.85 -28.92 -14.20
C PRO A 115 6.16 -30.14 -13.60
N GLU A 116 6.75 -30.68 -12.53
CA GLU A 116 6.19 -31.80 -11.79
C GLU A 116 4.98 -31.35 -10.96
N SER A 117 3.92 -32.16 -10.90
CA SER A 117 2.65 -31.77 -10.28
C SER A 117 2.67 -31.77 -8.75
N ASP A 118 3.60 -32.49 -8.15
CA ASP A 118 3.84 -32.62 -6.72
C ASP A 118 4.95 -31.68 -6.22
N ILE A 119 5.46 -30.79 -7.09
CA ILE A 119 6.43 -29.76 -6.75
C ILE A 119 5.81 -28.39 -7.00
N MET A 120 5.82 -27.54 -5.98
CA MET A 120 5.43 -26.15 -6.08
C MET A 120 6.67 -25.26 -6.08
N LEU A 121 7.01 -24.70 -7.24
CA LEU A 121 8.06 -23.69 -7.38
C LEU A 121 7.46 -22.29 -7.19
N ILE A 122 7.85 -21.61 -6.11
CA ILE A 122 7.49 -20.21 -5.83
C ILE A 122 8.71 -19.33 -6.12
N MET A 123 8.56 -18.38 -7.04
CA MET A 123 9.62 -17.43 -7.40
C MET A 123 9.25 -16.01 -6.99
N GLN A 124 10.13 -15.31 -6.26
CA GLN A 124 9.91 -13.91 -5.92
C GLN A 124 10.81 -12.97 -6.73
N HIS A 125 10.18 -12.19 -7.60
CA HIS A 125 10.84 -11.18 -8.43
C HIS A 125 10.41 -9.77 -7.99
N SER A 126 11.27 -9.07 -7.24
CA SER A 126 10.99 -7.74 -6.67
C SER A 126 10.75 -6.62 -7.70
N GLY A 127 11.05 -6.86 -8.98
CA GLY A 127 10.78 -5.94 -10.10
C GLY A 127 12.05 -5.64 -10.90
N GLY A 128 11.92 -4.80 -11.93
CA GLY A 128 13.03 -4.45 -12.83
C GLY A 128 13.01 -5.19 -14.17
N ASN A 129 14.05 -4.97 -14.99
CA ASN A 129 14.11 -5.40 -16.39
C ASN A 129 14.80 -6.77 -16.59
N ARG A 130 15.53 -7.24 -15.59
CA ARG A 130 16.22 -8.55 -15.63
C ARG A 130 15.17 -9.66 -15.67
N GLY A 131 15.46 -10.76 -16.36
CA GLY A 131 14.55 -11.91 -16.38
C GLY A 131 13.26 -11.72 -17.19
N LYS A 132 13.17 -10.69 -18.06
CA LYS A 132 11.97 -10.44 -18.88
C LYS A 132 11.46 -11.69 -19.61
N LYS A 133 12.37 -12.49 -20.19
CA LYS A 133 12.02 -13.75 -20.86
C LYS A 133 11.31 -14.74 -19.93
N LEU A 134 11.76 -14.86 -18.68
CA LEU A 134 11.12 -15.70 -17.67
C LEU A 134 9.75 -15.14 -17.27
N ILE A 135 9.68 -13.84 -16.99
CA ILE A 135 8.41 -13.17 -16.62
C ILE A 135 7.36 -13.35 -17.72
N ASP A 136 7.74 -13.19 -18.99
CA ASP A 136 6.85 -13.36 -20.13
C ASP A 136 6.40 -14.82 -20.30
N ALA A 137 7.31 -15.78 -20.08
CA ALA A 137 6.98 -17.21 -20.11
C ALA A 137 6.00 -17.61 -18.99
N ILE A 138 6.23 -17.12 -17.77
CA ILE A 138 5.33 -17.34 -16.63
C ILE A 138 3.97 -16.70 -16.87
N ARG A 139 3.93 -15.43 -17.31
CA ARG A 139 2.68 -14.73 -17.62
C ARG A 139 1.82 -15.46 -18.65
N LYS A 140 2.44 -16.17 -19.61
CA LYS A 140 1.74 -16.88 -20.67
C LYS A 140 1.20 -18.24 -20.23
N ASN A 141 1.94 -18.97 -19.42
CA ASN A 141 1.70 -20.41 -19.18
C ASN A 141 1.44 -20.78 -17.72
N HIS A 142 1.73 -19.90 -16.76
CA HIS A 142 1.77 -20.19 -15.33
C HIS A 142 1.13 -19.06 -14.50
N VAL A 143 1.12 -19.20 -13.17
CA VAL A 143 0.50 -18.22 -12.27
C VAL A 143 1.47 -17.08 -11.99
N LEU A 144 1.08 -15.86 -12.35
CA LEU A 144 1.78 -14.62 -11.98
C LEU A 144 0.93 -13.78 -11.04
N ILE A 145 1.43 -13.50 -9.85
CA ILE A 145 0.76 -12.69 -8.83
C ILE A 145 1.46 -11.34 -8.74
N PRO A 146 0.79 -10.23 -9.08
CA PRO A 146 1.39 -8.92 -8.96
C PRO A 146 1.41 -8.46 -7.49
N CYS A 147 2.60 -8.10 -7.02
CA CYS A 147 2.89 -7.59 -5.68
C CYS A 147 3.35 -6.13 -5.81
N LYS A 148 2.44 -5.24 -6.23
CA LYS A 148 2.76 -3.82 -6.47
C LYS A 148 2.50 -2.99 -5.21
N PRO A 149 3.32 -1.96 -4.93
CA PRO A 149 3.11 -1.11 -3.77
C PRO A 149 1.83 -0.30 -3.92
N LEU A 150 1.18 -0.03 -2.79
CA LEU A 150 -0.03 0.78 -2.70
C LEU A 150 0.34 2.26 -2.87
N LYS A 151 0.28 2.77 -4.10
CA LYS A 151 0.66 4.15 -4.40
C LYS A 151 -0.51 5.11 -4.28
N ALA A 152 -1.70 4.68 -4.69
CA ALA A 152 -2.87 5.53 -4.65
C ALA A 152 -3.61 5.36 -3.30
N GLU A 153 -4.05 6.45 -2.71
CA GLU A 153 -4.91 6.47 -1.52
C GLU A 153 -6.16 5.59 -1.68
N ARG A 154 -6.74 5.53 -2.89
CA ARG A 154 -7.87 4.66 -3.20
C ARG A 154 -7.51 3.18 -3.02
N GLU A 155 -6.31 2.77 -3.43
CA GLU A 155 -5.83 1.39 -3.27
C GLU A 155 -5.61 1.06 -1.80
N LYS A 156 -5.05 2.00 -1.02
CA LYS A 156 -4.91 1.87 0.43
C LYS A 156 -6.27 1.77 1.13
N THR A 157 -7.21 2.61 0.74
CA THR A 157 -8.59 2.60 1.28
C THR A 157 -9.24 1.25 1.00
N GLU A 158 -9.12 0.74 -0.24
CA GLU A 158 -9.64 -0.58 -0.63
C GLU A 158 -8.94 -1.72 0.15
N PHE A 159 -7.62 -1.61 0.37
CA PHE A 159 -6.84 -2.55 1.17
C PHE A 159 -7.33 -2.61 2.63
N VAL A 160 -7.38 -1.47 3.32
CA VAL A 160 -7.83 -1.40 4.72
C VAL A 160 -9.28 -1.87 4.86
N THR A 161 -10.15 -1.47 3.93
CA THR A 161 -11.55 -1.94 3.92
C THR A 161 -11.61 -3.47 3.77
N SER A 162 -10.73 -4.06 2.94
CA SER A 162 -10.67 -5.50 2.75
C SER A 162 -10.17 -6.24 4.00
N GLU A 163 -9.17 -5.69 4.70
CA GLU A 163 -8.68 -6.24 5.98
C GLU A 163 -9.80 -6.34 7.01
N PHE A 164 -10.55 -5.25 7.24
CA PHE A 164 -11.65 -5.27 8.20
C PHE A 164 -12.80 -6.18 7.77
N ARG A 165 -13.11 -6.23 6.46
CA ARG A 165 -14.14 -7.13 5.94
C ARG A 165 -13.79 -8.60 6.14
N GLU A 166 -12.54 -9.00 5.91
CA GLU A 166 -12.07 -10.38 6.13
C GLU A 166 -12.13 -10.77 7.61
N ALA A 167 -11.79 -9.83 8.50
CA ALA A 167 -11.95 -10.00 9.93
C ALA A 167 -13.41 -9.91 10.41
N LYS A 168 -14.38 -9.68 9.52
CA LYS A 168 -15.80 -9.45 9.84
C LYS A 168 -16.01 -8.32 10.86
N ARG A 169 -15.18 -7.28 10.76
CA ARG A 169 -15.22 -6.06 11.57
C ARG A 169 -15.74 -4.87 10.77
N THR A 170 -16.26 -3.86 11.45
CA THR A 170 -16.72 -2.60 10.86
C THR A 170 -15.82 -1.44 11.30
N ILE A 171 -15.61 -0.49 10.39
CA ILE A 171 -14.83 0.73 10.62
C ILE A 171 -15.60 1.93 10.09
N ASP A 172 -15.62 3.02 10.85
CA ASP A 172 -16.27 4.25 10.45
C ASP A 172 -15.52 4.95 9.31
N PRO A 173 -16.23 5.70 8.44
CA PRO A 173 -15.60 6.38 7.32
C PRO A 173 -14.46 7.31 7.71
N GLY A 174 -14.57 8.08 8.80
CA GLY A 174 -13.48 8.95 9.24
C GLY A 174 -12.32 8.19 9.89
N ALA A 175 -12.61 7.10 10.61
CA ALA A 175 -11.59 6.23 11.19
C ALA A 175 -10.72 5.59 10.10
N LEU A 176 -11.37 5.15 9.02
CA LEU A 176 -10.72 4.64 7.82
C LEU A 176 -9.79 5.69 7.19
N ARG A 177 -10.24 6.94 7.07
CA ARG A 177 -9.41 8.05 6.54
C ARG A 177 -8.17 8.27 7.40
N LEU A 178 -8.34 8.34 8.72
CA LEU A 178 -7.23 8.55 9.66
C LEU A 178 -6.21 7.42 9.57
N LEU A 179 -6.67 6.18 9.46
CA LEU A 179 -5.78 5.01 9.37
C LEU A 179 -5.02 4.96 8.05
N VAL A 180 -5.67 5.25 6.92
CA VAL A 180 -5.02 5.34 5.60
C VAL A 180 -3.96 6.45 5.56
N ALA A 181 -4.23 7.57 6.25
CA ALA A 181 -3.30 8.69 6.36
C ALA A 181 -2.15 8.42 7.34
N ALA A 182 -2.28 7.46 8.25
CA ALA A 182 -1.33 7.22 9.33
C ALA A 182 0.01 6.60 8.86
N THR A 183 0.08 6.07 7.64
CA THR A 183 1.32 5.54 7.06
C THR A 183 1.26 5.37 5.54
N ASN A 184 2.43 5.39 4.91
CA ASN A 184 2.61 5.00 3.51
C ASN A 184 3.13 3.57 3.35
N ASP A 185 3.51 2.91 4.43
CA ASP A 185 4.01 1.54 4.44
C ASP A 185 2.85 0.53 4.54
N THR A 186 2.80 -0.41 3.60
CA THR A 186 1.72 -1.41 3.52
C THR A 186 1.74 -2.37 4.71
N ALA A 187 2.92 -2.79 5.18
CA ALA A 187 3.04 -3.72 6.30
C ALA A 187 2.65 -3.05 7.61
N GLU A 188 3.04 -1.79 7.81
CA GLU A 188 2.63 -1.00 8.95
C GLU A 188 1.11 -0.75 8.95
N LEU A 189 0.53 -0.43 7.79
CA LEU A 189 -0.92 -0.26 7.65
C LEU A 189 -1.68 -1.54 8.00
N ALA A 190 -1.19 -2.69 7.53
CA ALA A 190 -1.74 -3.99 7.85
C ALA A 190 -1.64 -4.32 9.34
N SER A 191 -0.48 -4.06 9.95
CA SER A 191 -0.24 -4.24 11.38
C SER A 191 -1.20 -3.38 12.22
N ALA A 192 -1.40 -2.13 11.82
CA ALA A 192 -2.34 -1.24 12.48
C ALA A 192 -3.80 -1.74 12.38
N CYS A 193 -4.19 -2.28 11.22
CA CYS A 193 -5.48 -2.94 11.07
C CYS A 193 -5.61 -4.14 12.01
N ALA A 194 -4.63 -5.05 12.02
CA ALA A 194 -4.64 -6.25 12.86
C ALA A 194 -4.70 -5.92 14.36
N GLN A 195 -3.94 -4.90 14.80
CA GLN A 195 -3.96 -4.43 16.18
C GLN A 195 -5.33 -3.92 16.59
N LEU A 196 -5.96 -3.04 15.79
CA LEU A 196 -7.30 -2.53 16.07
C LEU A 196 -8.34 -3.66 16.10
N GLN A 197 -8.23 -4.66 15.23
CA GLN A 197 -9.14 -5.82 15.20
C GLN A 197 -9.03 -6.71 16.44
N ALA A 198 -7.82 -6.83 16.99
CA ALA A 198 -7.52 -7.61 18.18
C ALA A 198 -7.97 -6.89 19.46
N ASP A 199 -7.67 -5.60 19.56
CA ASP A 199 -7.89 -4.82 20.79
C ASP A 199 -9.35 -4.35 20.94
N ILE A 200 -10.08 -4.19 19.84
CA ILE A 200 -11.42 -3.60 19.83
C ILE A 200 -12.47 -4.63 19.43
N ALA A 201 -13.37 -4.91 20.36
CA ALA A 201 -14.46 -5.86 20.13
C ALA A 201 -15.61 -5.30 19.27
N GLY A 202 -15.73 -3.98 19.14
CA GLY A 202 -16.83 -3.30 18.46
C GLY A 202 -16.44 -2.60 17.16
N ASN A 203 -17.28 -1.66 16.75
CA ASN A 203 -17.02 -0.79 15.60
C ASN A 203 -15.81 0.11 15.86
N ILE A 204 -14.96 0.29 14.86
CA ILE A 204 -13.76 1.12 14.98
C ILE A 204 -14.11 2.56 14.60
N THR A 205 -14.09 3.44 15.60
CA THR A 205 -14.43 4.85 15.47
C THR A 205 -13.20 5.76 15.33
N GLU A 206 -13.42 7.01 14.97
CA GLU A 206 -12.36 8.02 14.85
C GLU A 206 -11.62 8.24 16.17
N GLU A 207 -12.34 8.24 17.30
CA GLU A 207 -11.76 8.41 18.62
C GLU A 207 -10.81 7.28 18.99
N ILE A 208 -11.14 6.04 18.59
CA ILE A 208 -10.30 4.86 18.80
C ILE A 208 -9.02 4.98 17.99
N VAL A 209 -9.13 5.26 16.69
CA VAL A 209 -7.94 5.42 15.83
C VAL A 209 -7.06 6.56 16.34
N ASN A 210 -7.65 7.67 16.78
CA ASN A 210 -6.91 8.79 17.37
C ASN A 210 -6.20 8.42 18.69
N ARG A 211 -6.79 7.56 19.52
CA ARG A 211 -6.13 7.11 20.75
C ARG A 211 -4.86 6.29 20.47
N TYR A 212 -4.88 5.47 19.43
CA TYR A 212 -3.79 4.56 19.09
C TYR A 212 -2.73 5.19 18.17
N TYR A 213 -3.18 6.01 17.21
CA TYR A 213 -2.34 6.54 16.13
C TYR A 213 -2.33 8.06 16.05
N GLY A 214 -3.05 8.77 16.92
CA GLY A 214 -3.12 10.22 16.93
C GLY A 214 -1.84 10.95 17.36
N GLY A 215 -0.84 10.22 17.86
CA GLY A 215 0.50 10.75 18.11
C GLY A 215 1.44 10.67 16.90
N ARG A 216 1.01 10.04 15.80
CA ARG A 216 1.80 9.99 14.56
C ARG A 216 1.79 11.33 13.87
N THR A 217 2.96 11.75 13.38
CA THR A 217 3.17 13.04 12.73
C THR A 217 2.17 13.31 11.61
N GLU A 218 1.86 12.29 10.80
CA GLU A 218 0.92 12.39 9.67
C GLU A 218 -0.51 12.66 10.13
N VAL A 219 -0.99 11.93 11.14
CA VAL A 219 -2.35 12.08 11.70
C VAL A 219 -2.49 13.45 12.38
N THR A 220 -1.47 13.84 13.14
CA THR A 220 -1.46 15.12 13.84
C THR A 220 -1.46 16.30 12.86
N ALA A 221 -0.63 16.23 11.82
CA ALA A 221 -0.58 17.27 10.81
C ALA A 221 -1.89 17.41 10.02
N PHE A 222 -2.57 16.29 9.76
CA PHE A 222 -3.89 16.30 9.15
C PHE A 222 -4.93 17.02 10.02
N ARG A 223 -4.95 16.76 11.34
CA ARG A 223 -5.87 17.42 12.28
C ARG A 223 -5.63 18.92 12.37
N VAL A 224 -4.36 19.35 12.43
CA VAL A 224 -4.00 20.77 12.42
C VAL A 224 -4.46 21.42 11.11
N GLY A 225 -4.25 20.76 9.98
CA GLY A 225 -4.67 21.24 8.66
C GLY A 225 -6.19 21.35 8.51
N ASP A 226 -6.96 20.36 8.96
CA ASP A 226 -8.42 20.39 8.91
C ASP A 226 -9.00 21.50 9.79
N ALA A 227 -8.50 21.67 11.01
CA ALA A 227 -8.91 22.77 11.90
C ALA A 227 -8.55 24.14 11.30
N ALA A 228 -7.39 24.26 10.64
CA ALA A 228 -6.97 25.50 10.00
C ALA A 228 -7.86 25.82 8.79
N VAL A 229 -8.07 24.85 7.89
CA VAL A 229 -8.83 25.04 6.65
C VAL A 229 -10.29 25.39 6.92
N THR A 230 -10.89 24.82 7.98
CA THR A 230 -12.25 25.14 8.43
C THR A 230 -12.37 26.51 9.11
N GLY A 231 -11.24 27.19 9.36
CA GLY A 231 -11.19 28.53 9.96
C GLY A 231 -11.17 28.55 11.48
N ASN A 232 -11.05 27.40 12.13
CA ASN A 232 -10.96 27.30 13.58
C ASN A 232 -9.50 27.53 14.05
N ALA A 233 -9.05 28.78 14.01
CA ALA A 233 -7.69 29.16 14.35
C ALA A 233 -7.29 28.74 15.78
N ALA A 234 -8.21 28.88 16.75
CA ALA A 234 -7.96 28.51 18.13
C ALA A 234 -7.68 27.01 18.28
N GLU A 235 -8.51 26.17 17.66
CA GLU A 235 -8.32 24.72 17.70
C GLU A 235 -7.08 24.29 16.91
N ALA A 236 -6.84 24.89 15.74
CA ALA A 236 -5.66 24.59 14.94
C ALA A 236 -4.35 24.87 15.70
N LEU A 237 -4.26 26.01 16.39
CA LEU A 237 -3.11 26.36 17.23
C LEU A 237 -2.99 25.44 18.46
N ARG A 238 -4.12 25.10 19.11
CA ARG A 238 -4.12 24.17 20.24
C ARG A 238 -3.56 22.80 19.84
N LEU A 239 -4.02 22.27 18.70
CA LEU A 239 -3.57 21.00 18.13
C LEU A 239 -2.08 21.07 17.74
N LEU A 240 -1.66 22.16 17.08
CA LEU A 240 -0.27 22.35 16.69
C LEU A 240 0.67 22.38 17.91
N ARG A 241 0.33 23.16 18.94
CA ARG A 241 1.15 23.25 20.15
C ARG A 241 1.26 21.93 20.88
N HIS A 242 0.15 21.18 20.95
CA HIS A 242 0.17 19.84 21.50
C HIS A 242 1.09 18.91 20.69
N ALA A 243 1.00 18.94 19.36
CA ALA A 243 1.83 18.15 18.45
C ALA A 243 3.32 18.36 18.69
N LEU A 244 3.73 19.63 18.73
CA LEU A 244 5.12 20.02 18.92
C LEU A 244 5.61 19.64 20.32
N ALA A 245 4.78 19.83 21.35
CA ALA A 245 5.10 19.43 22.72
C ALA A 245 5.27 17.90 22.88
N THR A 246 4.60 17.09 22.06
CA THR A 246 4.74 15.64 22.04
C THR A 246 5.85 15.14 21.10
N GLY A 247 6.68 16.03 20.56
CA GLY A 247 7.85 15.67 19.74
C GLY A 247 7.57 15.50 18.25
N THR A 248 6.44 16.01 17.73
CA THR A 248 6.18 16.01 16.29
C THR A 248 7.15 16.96 15.58
N GLU A 249 7.85 16.46 14.57
CA GLU A 249 8.80 17.27 13.79
C GLU A 249 8.07 18.37 12.98
N PRO A 250 8.54 19.64 13.01
CA PRO A 250 7.93 20.74 12.27
C PRO A 250 7.91 20.57 10.74
N ILE A 251 8.97 19.98 10.17
CA ILE A 251 9.15 19.84 8.71
C ILE A 251 8.03 18.99 8.09
N PRO A 252 7.78 17.75 8.53
CA PRO A 252 6.67 16.95 8.00
C PRO A 252 5.29 17.61 8.20
N LEU A 253 5.10 18.31 9.32
CA LEU A 253 3.83 18.99 9.62
C LEU A 253 3.55 20.11 8.62
N LEU A 254 4.55 20.94 8.30
CA LEU A 254 4.44 21.94 7.24
C LEU A 254 4.20 21.28 5.87
N GLY A 255 4.88 20.19 5.58
CA GLY A 255 4.71 19.44 4.33
C GLY A 255 3.26 18.98 4.11
N ALA A 256 2.62 18.47 5.17
CA ALA A 256 1.22 18.06 5.13
C ALA A 256 0.25 19.25 4.96
N LEU A 257 0.48 20.37 5.65
CA LEU A 257 -0.28 21.61 5.45
C LEU A 257 -0.18 22.10 4.00
N ALA A 258 1.03 22.07 3.45
CA ALA A 258 1.28 22.47 2.06
C ALA A 258 0.62 21.55 1.05
N MET A 259 0.59 20.25 1.30
CA MET A 259 -0.14 19.29 0.48
C MET A 259 -1.65 19.57 0.51
N ARG A 260 -2.21 19.87 1.70
CA ARG A 260 -3.64 20.18 1.84
C ARG A 260 -4.04 21.42 1.05
N ILE A 261 -3.27 22.50 1.15
CA ILE A 261 -3.52 23.73 0.37
C ILE A 261 -3.33 23.51 -1.13
N ARG A 262 -2.33 22.73 -1.55
CA ARG A 262 -2.16 22.35 -2.96
C ARG A 262 -3.38 21.59 -3.49
N ASN A 263 -3.92 20.66 -2.72
CA ASN A 263 -5.13 19.93 -3.11
C ASN A 263 -6.34 20.86 -3.29
N ILE A 264 -6.51 21.84 -2.39
CA ILE A 264 -7.54 22.88 -2.53
C ILE A 264 -7.30 23.72 -3.79
N ALA A 265 -6.06 24.17 -4.01
CA ALA A 265 -5.70 25.00 -5.17
C ALA A 265 -6.01 24.31 -6.51
N ARG A 266 -5.73 23.01 -6.61
CA ARG A 266 -5.97 22.21 -7.83
C ARG A 266 -7.44 22.10 -8.20
N VAL A 267 -8.36 22.24 -7.24
CA VAL A 267 -9.80 22.07 -7.46
C VAL A 267 -10.58 23.39 -7.39
N HIS A 268 -9.95 24.50 -6.98
CA HIS A 268 -10.63 25.76 -6.65
C HIS A 268 -11.31 26.44 -7.83
N HIS A 269 -10.72 26.37 -9.03
CA HIS A 269 -11.23 27.03 -10.23
C HIS A 269 -11.94 26.10 -11.23
N VAL A 270 -12.04 24.81 -10.91
CA VAL A 270 -12.58 23.81 -11.83
C VAL A 270 -14.03 23.50 -11.44
N ARG A 271 -14.97 23.87 -12.32
CA ARG A 271 -16.38 23.50 -12.19
C ARG A 271 -16.63 22.18 -12.91
N ALA A 272 -16.21 21.08 -12.29
CA ALA A 272 -16.56 19.73 -12.73
C ALA A 272 -16.92 18.85 -11.54
N SER A 273 -17.53 17.69 -11.82
CA SER A 273 -17.91 16.76 -10.76
C SER A 273 -16.67 16.21 -10.07
N ALA A 274 -16.78 15.88 -8.78
CA ALA A 274 -15.64 15.34 -8.03
C ALA A 274 -15.06 14.06 -8.65
N GLN A 275 -15.89 13.29 -9.34
CA GLN A 275 -15.51 12.05 -10.00
C GLN A 275 -14.71 12.26 -11.29
N GLU A 276 -14.99 13.34 -12.02
CA GLU A 276 -14.21 13.74 -13.20
C GLU A 276 -12.84 14.28 -12.77
N LEU A 277 -12.84 15.23 -11.82
CA LEU A 277 -11.60 15.80 -11.28
C LEU A 277 -10.71 14.75 -10.63
N ALA A 278 -11.26 13.77 -9.91
CA ALA A 278 -10.49 12.75 -9.21
C ALA A 278 -9.43 12.07 -10.10
N ARG A 279 -9.79 11.79 -11.36
CA ARG A 279 -8.87 11.17 -12.32
C ARG A 279 -7.82 12.15 -12.83
N GLU A 280 -8.23 13.38 -13.11
CA GLU A 280 -7.36 14.44 -13.61
C GLU A 280 -6.32 14.86 -12.57
N VAL A 281 -6.75 15.01 -11.32
CA VAL A 281 -5.87 15.41 -10.21
C VAL A 281 -5.21 14.22 -9.49
N GLY A 282 -5.55 12.97 -9.85
CA GLY A 282 -5.01 11.78 -9.21
C GLY A 282 -5.36 11.67 -7.72
N MET A 283 -6.53 12.18 -7.32
CA MET A 283 -7.05 12.16 -5.95
C MET A 283 -8.27 11.25 -5.84
N ALA A 284 -8.61 10.78 -4.63
CA ALA A 284 -9.87 10.06 -4.44
C ALA A 284 -11.08 11.01 -4.57
N PRO A 285 -12.25 10.58 -5.10
CA PRO A 285 -13.42 11.45 -5.28
C PRO A 285 -13.84 12.21 -4.02
N TRP A 286 -13.85 11.56 -2.86
CA TRP A 286 -14.17 12.20 -1.60
C TRP A 286 -13.18 13.30 -1.19
N GLN A 287 -11.89 13.19 -1.56
CA GLN A 287 -10.89 14.22 -1.28
C GLN A 287 -11.11 15.43 -2.16
N VAL A 288 -11.53 15.20 -3.40
CA VAL A 288 -11.94 16.27 -4.29
C VAL A 288 -13.18 16.96 -3.75
N GLU A 289 -14.21 16.21 -3.30
CA GLU A 289 -15.40 16.80 -2.66
C GLU A 289 -15.04 17.63 -1.42
N GLN A 290 -14.19 17.08 -0.55
CA GLN A 290 -13.69 17.77 0.63
C GLN A 290 -12.91 19.03 0.23
N ALA A 291 -11.96 18.94 -0.70
CA ALA A 291 -11.14 20.06 -1.14
C ALA A 291 -11.97 21.14 -1.85
N GLN A 292 -13.00 20.76 -2.62
CA GLN A 292 -13.95 21.69 -3.22
C GLN A 292 -14.79 22.39 -2.15
N ARG A 293 -15.27 21.67 -1.13
CA ARG A 293 -16.03 22.23 0.00
C ARG A 293 -15.17 23.22 0.79
N ASP A 294 -13.98 22.80 1.16
CA ASP A 294 -13.00 23.57 1.93
C ASP A 294 -12.52 24.81 1.14
N GLY A 295 -12.32 24.65 -0.17
CA GLY A 295 -11.91 25.72 -1.08
C GLY A 295 -12.89 26.89 -1.18
N ARG A 296 -14.17 26.69 -0.85
CA ARG A 296 -15.19 27.76 -0.86
C ARG A 296 -14.87 28.92 0.07
N ARG A 297 -14.03 28.68 1.09
CA ARG A 297 -13.63 29.70 2.06
C ARG A 297 -12.55 30.66 1.54
N PHE A 298 -11.84 30.26 0.49
CA PHE A 298 -10.68 31.00 0.00
C PHE A 298 -10.99 31.70 -1.32
N THR A 299 -10.32 32.82 -1.58
CA THR A 299 -10.17 33.39 -2.93
C THR A 299 -8.91 32.82 -3.60
N GLY A 300 -8.83 32.91 -4.92
CA GLY A 300 -7.62 32.48 -5.64
C GLY A 300 -6.37 33.25 -5.18
N GLU A 301 -6.50 34.55 -4.89
CA GLU A 301 -5.42 35.38 -4.34
C GLU A 301 -4.99 34.92 -2.94
N GLN A 302 -5.94 34.58 -2.07
CA GLN A 302 -5.64 34.05 -0.73
C GLN A 302 -4.89 32.72 -0.82
N ILE A 303 -5.30 31.81 -1.71
CA ILE A 303 -4.60 30.54 -1.93
C ILE A 303 -3.17 30.79 -2.41
N ALA A 304 -2.98 31.65 -3.43
CA ALA A 304 -1.65 31.96 -3.96
C ALA A 304 -0.73 32.52 -2.86
N ARG A 305 -1.25 33.40 -2.00
CA ARG A 305 -0.52 33.96 -0.86
C ARG A 305 -0.17 32.91 0.19
N ILE A 306 -1.11 32.03 0.53
CA ILE A 306 -0.87 30.94 1.48
C ILE A 306 0.21 30.00 0.94
N VAL A 307 0.18 29.68 -0.37
CA VAL A 307 1.20 28.86 -1.02
C VAL A 307 2.59 29.51 -0.94
N GLN A 308 2.69 30.83 -1.16
CA GLN A 308 3.95 31.57 -0.97
C GLN A 308 4.44 31.50 0.48
N LEU A 309 3.56 31.76 1.45
CA LEU A 309 3.90 31.69 2.88
C LEU A 309 4.38 30.30 3.32
N LEU A 310 3.78 29.24 2.77
CA LEU A 310 4.19 27.87 3.01
C LEU A 310 5.56 27.56 2.39
N ALA A 311 5.85 28.10 1.21
CA ALA A 311 7.16 27.96 0.57
C ALA A 311 8.25 28.69 1.37
N ASP A 312 7.97 29.91 1.84
CA ASP A 312 8.88 30.67 2.71
C ASP A 312 9.15 29.93 4.03
N ALA A 313 8.10 29.34 4.62
CA ALA A 313 8.24 28.54 5.85
C ALA A 313 9.06 27.26 5.61
N ASP A 314 8.95 26.61 4.45
CA ASP A 314 9.74 25.42 4.09
C ASP A 314 11.23 25.77 3.94
N ALA A 315 11.53 26.92 3.33
CA ALA A 315 12.90 27.43 3.25
C ALA A 315 13.48 27.76 4.64
N GLN A 316 12.71 28.43 5.50
CA GLN A 316 13.12 28.72 6.88
C GLN A 316 13.44 27.46 7.68
N LEU A 317 12.62 26.41 7.53
CA LEU A 317 12.80 25.15 8.23
C LEU A 317 13.99 24.32 7.73
N LYS A 318 14.46 24.55 6.50
CA LYS A 318 15.55 23.80 5.87
C LYS A 318 16.92 24.47 5.96
N GLY A 319 17.03 25.61 6.64
CA GLY A 319 18.34 26.22 6.92
C GLY A 319 18.37 27.76 6.99
N GLU A 320 17.25 28.45 6.82
CA GLU A 320 17.22 29.93 6.77
C GLU A 320 16.52 30.61 7.97
N GLY A 321 15.92 29.86 8.90
CA GLY A 321 15.07 30.39 9.98
C GLY A 321 15.68 30.29 11.38
N LEU A 322 15.39 31.30 12.22
CA LEU A 322 15.77 31.35 13.64
C LEU A 322 14.79 30.60 14.56
N ASP A 323 13.54 30.34 14.11
CA ASP A 323 12.51 29.63 14.90
C ASP A 323 11.58 28.77 14.01
N PRO A 324 11.84 27.46 13.91
CA PRO A 324 11.00 26.46 13.24
C PRO A 324 9.54 26.44 13.68
N VAL A 325 9.28 26.64 14.98
CA VAL A 325 7.92 26.56 15.54
C VAL A 325 7.11 27.76 15.09
N TYR A 326 7.71 28.94 15.15
CA TYR A 326 7.07 30.18 14.70
C TYR A 326 6.70 30.15 13.21
N ALA A 327 7.56 29.59 12.35
CA ALA A 327 7.27 29.44 10.92
C ALA A 327 6.00 28.61 10.68
N VAL A 328 5.84 27.51 11.41
CA VAL A 328 4.68 26.62 11.31
C VAL A 328 3.42 27.26 11.94
N GLU A 329 3.52 27.94 13.09
CA GLU A 329 2.40 28.67 13.68
C GLU A 329 1.86 29.75 12.72
N ARG A 330 2.76 30.49 12.06
CA ARG A 330 2.38 31.48 11.05
C ARG A 330 1.68 30.86 9.85
N ALA A 331 2.16 29.71 9.36
CA ALA A 331 1.52 28.99 8.27
C ALA A 331 0.09 28.55 8.64
N VAL A 332 -0.09 27.99 9.84
CA VAL A 332 -1.42 27.59 10.35
C VAL A 332 -2.35 28.80 10.45
N LEU A 333 -1.88 29.92 10.99
CA LEU A 333 -2.67 31.15 11.08
C LEU A 333 -3.03 31.73 9.71
N ALA A 334 -2.12 31.68 8.73
CA ALA A 334 -2.40 32.17 7.38
C ALA A 334 -3.50 31.36 6.69
N ILE A 335 -3.56 30.05 6.94
CA ILE A 335 -4.64 29.17 6.47
C ILE A 335 -5.93 29.44 7.24
N ALA A 336 -5.85 29.56 8.57
CA ALA A 336 -7.00 29.71 9.43
C ALA A 336 -7.65 31.10 9.34
N LEU A 337 -6.90 32.14 9.04
CA LEU A 337 -7.37 33.51 8.93
C LEU A 337 -6.85 34.13 7.62
N PRO A 338 -7.44 33.76 6.46
CA PRO A 338 -7.01 34.29 5.18
C PRO A 338 -7.41 35.77 5.08
N HIS A 339 -6.43 36.67 5.03
CA HIS A 339 -6.67 38.11 4.93
C HIS A 339 -6.69 38.55 3.46
N ASN A 340 -7.72 39.31 3.08
CA ASN A 340 -7.65 40.15 1.88
C ASN A 340 -6.77 41.37 2.19
N ARG A 341 -5.91 41.78 1.26
CA ARG A 341 -5.33 43.12 1.36
C ARG A 341 -6.48 44.13 1.19
N SER A 342 -6.63 45.02 2.16
CA SER A 342 -7.13 46.38 1.92
C SER A 342 -6.11 47.16 1.10
#